data_AF-A0A7X6X7W4-F1
#
_entry.id   AF-A0A7X6X7W4-F1
#
_cell.length_a   1.000
_cell.length_b   1.000
_cell.length_c   1.000
_cell.angle_alpha   90.00
_cell.angle_beta   90.00
_cell.angle_gamma   90.00
#
_symmetry.space_group_name_H-M   'P 1'
#
loop_
_entity.id
_entity.type
_entity.pdbx_description
1 polymer ?
#
loop_
_entity_poly.entity_id
_entity_poly.type
_entity_poly.pdbx_seq_one_letter_code
_entity_poly.pdbx_strand_id
1 'polypeptide(L)'
;MIFSKQSLYQLKLTNGVLSAIPNISKSDARITKIYKTKDPSLIDKSRNYLESSLKAKKFPDGIYKVILEYRDTAGSMLGKRKTVSYYIDIRSDQIFRQSSKYPRSISGSVKQLGEGFFRDNDFRLSDESWKKLINFYIIENPSVTPKNIYTTVRYFDIKENWGNNCWQKGNTLKMKLIDTIPNYKYSVMHVHTDKDMKRPLEVLNLLNLQILPKETIVCIYDSCGNIFLSIFKHIRNALAHGRYYLYKDNKTTYIFLEDTYRGKVTARMVFDISILLNWVDLIKYNHKSSVK
;
A
#
# COMPACT_ATOMS: atom_id res chain seq x y z
N MET A 1 15.57 10.00 -21.03
CA MET A 1 15.91 8.60 -20.69
C MET A 1 16.97 8.61 -19.59
N ILE A 2 16.64 8.25 -18.35
CA ILE A 2 17.60 8.31 -17.22
C ILE A 2 18.19 6.92 -17.02
N PHE A 3 19.37 6.66 -17.57
CA PHE A 3 20.14 5.47 -17.25
C PHE A 3 21.06 5.74 -16.07
N SER A 4 21.06 4.85 -15.09
CA SER A 4 22.14 4.83 -14.10
C SER A 4 23.41 4.37 -14.82
N LYS A 5 24.42 5.25 -14.95
CA LYS A 5 25.76 4.93 -15.47
C LYS A 5 26.43 3.74 -14.76
N GLN A 6 25.93 3.34 -13.60
CA GLN A 6 26.43 2.22 -12.80
C GLN A 6 25.75 0.87 -13.13
N SER A 7 24.82 0.82 -14.09
CA SER A 7 24.13 -0.42 -14.47
C SER A 7 25.05 -1.30 -15.31
N LEU A 8 25.17 -2.59 -14.97
CA LEU A 8 25.93 -3.56 -15.77
C LEU A 8 25.37 -3.76 -17.18
N TYR A 9 24.04 -3.72 -17.34
CA TYR A 9 23.36 -3.89 -18.61
C TYR A 9 22.33 -2.77 -18.83
N GLN A 10 22.14 -2.37 -20.08
CA GLN A 10 21.06 -1.53 -20.56
C GLN A 10 20.00 -2.41 -21.22
N LEU A 11 18.76 -2.34 -20.76
CA LEU A 11 17.64 -3.06 -21.35
C LEU A 11 17.08 -2.25 -22.53
N LYS A 12 16.73 -2.95 -23.61
CA LYS A 12 16.11 -2.38 -24.81
C LYS A 12 14.85 -3.18 -25.14
N LEU A 13 13.77 -2.47 -25.49
CA LEU A 13 12.53 -3.07 -25.98
C LEU A 13 12.41 -2.74 -27.47
N THR A 14 12.39 -3.75 -28.33
CA THR A 14 12.26 -3.59 -29.79
C THR A 14 11.23 -4.59 -30.28
N ASN A 15 10.16 -4.12 -30.93
CA ASN A 15 9.09 -4.98 -31.47
C ASN A 15 8.53 -5.98 -30.45
N GLY A 16 8.31 -5.54 -29.20
CA GLY A 16 7.83 -6.39 -28.11
C GLY A 16 8.86 -7.39 -27.56
N VAL A 17 10.11 -7.34 -28.02
CA VAL A 17 11.20 -8.20 -27.51
C VAL A 17 12.11 -7.39 -26.61
N LEU A 18 12.26 -7.85 -25.37
CA LEU A 18 13.20 -7.27 -24.41
C LEU A 18 14.57 -7.92 -24.59
N SER A 19 15.61 -7.10 -24.73
CA SER A 19 17.01 -7.53 -24.82
C SER A 19 17.89 -6.77 -23.83
N ALA A 20 19.06 -7.35 -23.53
CA ALA A 20 20.04 -6.77 -22.62
C ALA A 20 21.33 -6.47 -23.37
N ILE A 21 21.77 -5.23 -23.31
CA ILE A 21 22.98 -4.72 -23.95
C ILE A 21 24.02 -4.48 -22.84
N PRO A 22 25.21 -5.09 -22.89
CA PRO A 22 26.26 -4.83 -21.92
C PRO A 22 26.64 -3.34 -21.92
N ASN A 23 26.72 -2.73 -20.72
CA ASN A 23 27.11 -1.32 -20.56
C ASN A 23 28.57 -1.18 -20.08
N ILE A 24 29.12 -2.24 -19.47
CA ILE A 24 30.52 -2.38 -19.03
C ILE A 24 30.99 -3.73 -19.57
N SER A 25 32.28 -3.88 -19.90
CA SER A 25 32.98 -5.05 -20.49
C SER A 25 32.67 -6.42 -19.85
N LYS A 26 31.42 -6.88 -19.93
CA LYS A 26 30.91 -8.14 -19.44
C LYS A 26 30.30 -8.89 -20.62
N SER A 27 30.37 -10.22 -20.54
CA SER A 27 29.79 -11.14 -21.53
C SER A 27 28.29 -10.90 -21.71
N ASP A 28 27.74 -11.45 -22.79
CA ASP A 28 26.29 -11.48 -23.03
C ASP A 28 25.52 -11.98 -21.80
N ALA A 29 24.47 -11.23 -21.46
CA ALA A 29 23.51 -11.62 -20.44
C ALA A 29 22.24 -12.16 -21.08
N ARG A 30 21.70 -13.21 -20.48
CA ARG A 30 20.41 -13.77 -20.87
C ARG A 30 19.34 -13.29 -19.91
N ILE A 31 18.25 -12.73 -20.43
CA ILE A 31 17.05 -12.48 -19.63
C ILE A 31 16.40 -13.83 -19.33
N THR A 32 16.25 -14.14 -18.04
CA THR A 32 15.71 -15.43 -17.60
C THR A 32 14.29 -15.31 -17.11
N LYS A 33 13.93 -14.18 -16.50
CA LYS A 33 12.59 -13.94 -15.94
C LYS A 33 12.18 -12.50 -16.16
N ILE A 34 10.91 -12.31 -16.52
CA ILE A 34 10.27 -11.00 -16.56
C ILE A 34 8.98 -11.10 -15.77
N TYR A 35 8.78 -10.15 -14.88
CA TYR A 35 7.65 -10.10 -14.00
C TYR A 35 6.97 -8.75 -14.10
N LYS A 36 5.70 -8.71 -14.54
CA LYS A 36 4.91 -7.49 -14.39
C LYS A 36 4.53 -7.34 -12.93
N THR A 37 4.76 -6.17 -12.34
CA THR A 37 4.23 -5.87 -11.02
C THR A 37 2.70 -5.85 -11.10
N LYS A 38 2.01 -6.73 -10.38
CA LYS A 38 0.55 -6.76 -10.21
C LYS A 38 0.02 -5.42 -9.73
N ASP A 39 0.81 -4.78 -8.87
CA ASP A 39 0.54 -3.47 -8.34
C ASP A 39 1.89 -2.70 -8.25
N PRO A 40 2.02 -1.56 -8.94
CA PRO A 40 3.15 -0.65 -8.78
C PRO A 40 3.38 -0.16 -7.33
N SER A 41 2.39 -0.27 -6.45
CA SER A 41 2.52 0.11 -5.04
C SER A 41 3.20 -0.96 -4.18
N LEU A 42 3.20 -2.23 -4.61
CA LEU A 42 3.62 -3.34 -3.76
C LEU A 42 5.10 -3.70 -3.99
N ILE A 43 5.94 -3.24 -3.06
CA ILE A 43 7.38 -3.55 -3.01
C ILE A 43 7.60 -5.07 -2.92
N ASP A 44 8.34 -5.60 -3.89
CA ASP A 44 9.09 -6.87 -3.91
C ASP A 44 8.65 -8.00 -2.95
N LYS A 45 7.37 -8.42 -3.01
CA LYS A 45 6.91 -9.70 -2.45
C LYS A 45 6.72 -10.67 -3.60
N SER A 46 7.15 -11.92 -3.44
CA SER A 46 7.06 -12.98 -4.47
C SER A 46 5.67 -13.17 -5.07
N ARG A 47 4.60 -12.74 -4.37
CA ARG A 47 3.21 -12.82 -4.81
C ARG A 47 2.74 -11.66 -5.69
N ASN A 48 3.53 -10.58 -5.84
CA ASN A 48 3.16 -9.35 -6.56
C ASN A 48 3.52 -9.37 -8.04
N TYR A 49 3.91 -10.52 -8.57
CA TYR A 49 4.38 -10.63 -9.92
C TYR A 49 3.41 -11.48 -10.73
N LEU A 50 2.99 -10.99 -11.90
CA LEU A 50 2.46 -11.84 -12.95
C LEU A 50 3.67 -12.34 -13.73
N GLU A 51 3.78 -13.65 -13.88
CA GLU A 51 4.80 -14.23 -14.76
C GLU A 51 4.44 -13.81 -16.18
N SER A 52 5.20 -12.86 -16.73
CA SER A 52 5.07 -12.49 -18.12
C SER A 52 5.94 -13.42 -18.93
N SER A 53 5.40 -14.00 -20.01
CA SER A 53 6.19 -14.79 -20.94
C SER A 53 7.35 -13.94 -21.48
N LEU A 54 8.54 -14.53 -21.60
CA LEU A 54 9.72 -13.92 -22.23
C LEU A 54 9.46 -13.45 -23.68
N LYS A 55 8.33 -13.86 -24.26
CA LYS A 55 7.87 -13.57 -25.61
C LYS A 55 6.43 -13.06 -25.55
N ALA A 56 6.22 -11.87 -25.00
CA ALA A 56 4.93 -11.20 -25.11
C ALA A 56 4.87 -10.47 -26.47
N LYS A 57 3.77 -10.62 -27.22
CA LYS A 57 3.55 -9.83 -28.45
C LYS A 57 3.50 -8.32 -28.16
N LYS A 58 3.13 -7.96 -26.93
CA LYS A 58 3.07 -6.58 -26.43
C LYS A 58 3.33 -6.57 -24.92
N PHE A 59 4.10 -5.60 -24.44
CA PHE A 59 4.24 -5.33 -23.01
C PHE A 59 3.31 -4.18 -22.64
N PRO A 60 2.17 -4.43 -21.95
CA PRO A 60 1.30 -3.34 -21.56
C PRO A 60 1.99 -2.39 -20.59
N ASP A 61 1.52 -1.14 -20.54
CA ASP A 61 2.09 -0.13 -19.66
C ASP A 61 2.18 -0.62 -18.20
N GLY A 62 3.30 -0.28 -17.54
CA GLY A 62 3.55 -0.62 -16.15
C GLY A 62 5.01 -0.92 -15.83
N ILE A 63 5.22 -1.38 -14.59
CA ILE A 63 6.55 -1.67 -14.06
C ILE A 63 6.82 -3.16 -14.15
N TYR A 64 8.03 -3.49 -14.57
CA TYR A 64 8.49 -4.86 -14.71
C TYR A 64 9.78 -5.06 -13.94
N LYS A 65 9.88 -6.18 -13.22
CA LYS A 65 11.14 -6.70 -12.70
C LYS A 65 11.71 -7.69 -13.71
N VAL A 66 12.91 -7.41 -14.18
CA VAL A 66 13.63 -8.18 -15.19
C VAL A 66 14.85 -8.79 -14.52
N ILE A 67 14.98 -10.11 -14.59
CA ILE A 67 16.13 -10.85 -14.06
C ILE A 67 16.98 -11.34 -15.22
N LEU A 68 18.27 -11.10 -15.09
CA LEU A 68 19.28 -11.49 -16.06
C LEU A 68 20.28 -12.43 -15.40
N GLU A 69 20.71 -13.43 -16.15
CA GLU A 69 21.86 -14.26 -15.83
C GLU A 69 23.03 -13.91 -16.75
N TYR A 70 24.22 -13.81 -16.17
CA TYR A 70 25.45 -13.56 -16.91
C TYR A 70 26.61 -14.37 -16.31
N ARG A 71 27.68 -14.54 -17.07
CA ARG A 71 28.94 -15.12 -16.57
C ARG A 71 29.90 -14.02 -16.19
N ASP A 72 30.56 -14.17 -15.04
CA ASP A 72 31.61 -13.22 -14.69
C ASP A 72 32.82 -13.42 -15.61
N THR A 73 33.41 -12.31 -16.03
CA THR A 73 34.50 -12.26 -17.02
C THR A 73 35.82 -11.79 -16.40
N ALA A 74 35.84 -11.48 -15.10
CA ALA A 74 37.02 -10.96 -14.41
C ALA A 74 37.20 -11.52 -12.98
N GLY A 75 38.46 -11.62 -12.56
CA GLY A 75 38.88 -11.97 -11.20
C GLY A 75 38.69 -13.44 -10.80
N SER A 76 38.75 -13.72 -9.50
CA SER A 76 38.61 -15.07 -8.89
C SER A 76 37.24 -15.74 -9.10
N MET A 77 36.32 -15.07 -9.80
CA MET A 77 34.96 -15.51 -10.08
C MET A 77 34.73 -15.82 -11.57
N LEU A 78 35.80 -15.85 -12.38
CA LEU A 78 35.75 -16.13 -13.81
C LEU A 78 34.90 -17.39 -14.12
N GLY A 79 33.95 -17.24 -15.05
CA GLY A 79 33.08 -18.34 -15.49
C GLY A 79 31.89 -18.66 -14.58
N LYS A 80 31.81 -18.10 -13.35
CA LYS A 80 30.67 -18.33 -12.47
C LYS A 80 29.42 -17.59 -12.96
N ARG A 81 28.27 -18.27 -12.87
CA ARG A 81 26.96 -17.67 -13.17
C ARG A 81 26.54 -16.73 -12.05
N LYS A 82 26.12 -15.52 -12.43
CA LYS A 82 25.57 -14.51 -11.54
C LYS A 82 24.22 -14.03 -12.06
N THR A 83 23.38 -13.59 -11.13
CA THR A 83 22.11 -12.94 -11.44
C THR A 83 22.18 -11.45 -11.13
N VAL A 84 21.51 -10.64 -11.93
CA VAL A 84 21.21 -9.24 -11.63
C VAL A 84 19.75 -8.98 -11.96
N SER A 85 19.14 -8.03 -11.27
CA SER A 85 17.78 -7.63 -11.57
C SER A 85 17.67 -6.12 -11.77
N TYR A 86 16.78 -5.73 -12.67
CA TYR A 86 16.41 -4.36 -12.93
C TYR A 86 14.89 -4.19 -12.87
N TYR A 87 14.47 -2.98 -12.53
CA TYR A 87 13.12 -2.50 -12.70
C TYR A 87 13.07 -1.62 -13.94
N ILE A 88 12.11 -1.87 -14.84
CA ILE A 88 11.82 -1.03 -16.00
C ILE A 88 10.39 -0.51 -15.94
N ASP A 89 10.20 0.74 -16.35
CA ASP A 89 8.89 1.37 -16.56
C ASP A 89 8.63 1.40 -18.08
N ILE A 90 7.62 0.65 -18.54
CA ILE A 90 7.23 0.59 -19.95
C ILE A 90 6.00 1.47 -20.13
N ARG A 91 6.05 2.37 -21.11
CA ARG A 91 4.94 3.24 -21.51
C ARG A 91 4.89 3.33 -23.03
N SER A 92 3.72 3.12 -23.61
CA SER A 92 3.52 3.21 -25.07
C SER A 92 4.56 2.39 -25.84
N ASP A 93 4.80 1.15 -25.40
CA ASP A 93 5.76 0.20 -25.98
C ASP A 93 7.24 0.64 -25.94
N GLN A 94 7.59 1.62 -25.10
CA GLN A 94 8.97 2.08 -24.90
C GLN A 94 9.43 1.96 -23.44
N ILE A 95 10.72 1.67 -23.23
CA ILE A 95 11.33 1.73 -21.89
C ILE A 95 11.56 3.20 -21.54
N PHE A 96 10.73 3.73 -20.65
CA PHE A 96 10.83 5.10 -20.19
C PHE A 96 11.95 5.25 -19.15
N ARG A 97 12.13 4.23 -18.29
CA ARG A 97 13.12 4.23 -17.21
C ARG A 97 13.65 2.83 -16.90
N GLN A 98 14.91 2.76 -16.46
CA GLN A 98 15.54 1.57 -15.88
C GLN A 98 16.24 1.91 -14.56
N SER A 99 16.17 1.02 -13.57
CA SER A 99 16.87 1.17 -12.29
C SER A 99 17.18 -0.19 -11.66
N SER A 100 18.27 -0.30 -10.89
CA SER A 100 18.57 -1.49 -10.08
C SER A 100 17.70 -1.60 -8.82
N LYS A 101 17.10 -0.48 -8.41
CA LYS A 101 16.14 -0.37 -7.30
C LYS A 101 14.75 -0.07 -7.86
N TYR A 102 13.72 -0.39 -7.08
CA TYR A 102 12.35 0.02 -7.44
C TYR A 102 12.30 1.54 -7.71
N PRO A 103 11.66 2.01 -8.80
CA PRO A 103 11.85 3.39 -9.24
C PRO A 103 11.26 4.42 -8.28
N ARG A 104 12.12 5.10 -7.51
CA ARG A 104 11.75 6.22 -6.60
C ARG A 104 11.22 7.49 -7.28
N SER A 105 11.03 7.53 -8.60
CA SER A 105 10.34 8.66 -9.28
C SER A 105 8.87 8.36 -9.54
N ILE A 106 8.49 7.10 -9.29
CA ILE A 106 7.12 6.58 -9.27
C ILE A 106 6.72 6.36 -7.79
N SER A 107 7.63 6.67 -6.88
CA SER A 107 7.45 6.76 -5.45
C SER A 107 7.69 8.22 -5.09
N GLY A 108 6.79 8.84 -4.33
CA GLY A 108 6.94 10.21 -3.90
C GLY A 108 6.19 10.45 -2.61
N SER A 109 6.64 11.40 -1.81
CA SER A 109 5.83 11.92 -0.73
C SER A 109 4.73 12.82 -1.28
N VAL A 110 3.58 12.82 -0.65
CA VAL A 110 2.48 13.76 -0.92
C VAL A 110 2.43 14.76 0.21
N LYS A 111 2.29 16.05 -0.11
CA LYS A 111 2.05 17.08 0.90
C LYS A 111 0.63 16.92 1.45
N GLN A 112 0.48 17.17 2.73
CA GLN A 112 -0.83 17.18 3.37
C GLN A 112 -1.77 18.20 2.74
N LEU A 113 -3.08 18.00 2.91
CA LEU A 113 -4.08 19.00 2.57
C LEU A 113 -3.99 20.21 3.52
N GLY A 114 -4.38 21.37 3.01
CA GLY A 114 -4.53 22.57 3.82
C GLY A 114 -5.64 22.40 4.86
N GLU A 115 -5.52 23.08 5.99
CA GLU A 115 -6.47 22.94 7.10
C GLU A 115 -7.91 23.34 6.73
N GLY A 116 -8.07 24.31 5.82
CA GLY A 116 -9.39 24.75 5.35
C GLY A 116 -10.25 23.62 4.79
N PHE A 117 -9.64 22.62 4.14
CA PHE A 117 -10.34 21.45 3.63
C PHE A 117 -11.14 20.70 4.73
N PHE A 118 -10.64 20.69 5.97
CA PHE A 118 -11.26 19.97 7.08
C PHE A 118 -12.16 20.85 7.95
N ARG A 119 -11.95 22.18 7.94
CA ARG A 119 -12.73 23.11 8.77
C ARG A 119 -14.14 23.31 8.24
N ASP A 120 -14.32 23.26 6.92
CA ASP A 120 -15.59 23.55 6.25
C ASP A 120 -16.49 22.29 6.18
N ASN A 121 -16.73 21.64 7.32
CA ASN A 121 -17.56 20.44 7.41
C ASN A 121 -18.71 20.60 8.42
N ASP A 122 -19.89 20.97 7.90
CA ASP A 122 -21.10 21.13 8.70
C ASP A 122 -21.88 19.82 8.91
N PHE A 123 -21.50 18.76 8.18
CA PHE A 123 -22.21 17.49 8.25
C PHE A 123 -21.75 16.67 9.48
N ARG A 124 -22.71 16.22 10.27
CA ARG A 124 -22.45 15.47 11.51
C ARG A 124 -23.09 14.09 11.48
N LEU A 125 -22.40 13.13 12.10
CA LEU A 125 -23.00 11.84 12.44
C LEU A 125 -23.99 11.98 13.59
N SER A 126 -24.82 10.96 13.81
CA SER A 126 -25.57 10.87 15.06
C SER A 126 -24.61 10.78 16.25
N ASP A 127 -25.02 11.36 17.38
CA ASP A 127 -24.22 11.37 18.61
C ASP A 127 -23.79 9.97 19.05
N GLU A 128 -24.67 8.98 18.88
CA GLU A 128 -24.39 7.58 19.21
C GLU A 128 -23.27 7.01 18.33
N SER A 129 -23.36 7.18 17.01
CA SER A 129 -22.34 6.69 16.07
C SER A 129 -21.01 7.38 16.31
N TRP A 130 -21.04 8.70 16.49
CA TRP A 130 -19.84 9.48 16.77
C TRP A 130 -19.18 9.05 18.08
N LYS A 131 -19.94 8.97 19.16
CA LYS A 131 -19.46 8.50 20.48
C LYS A 131 -18.84 7.11 20.38
N LYS A 132 -19.45 6.20 19.63
CA LYS A 132 -18.92 4.84 19.43
C LYS A 132 -17.56 4.84 18.72
N LEU A 133 -17.42 5.61 17.64
CA LEU A 133 -16.15 5.73 16.91
C LEU A 133 -15.06 6.39 17.76
N ILE A 134 -15.37 7.50 18.45
CA ILE A 134 -14.42 8.22 19.31
C ILE A 134 -13.98 7.34 20.48
N ASN A 135 -14.91 6.71 21.19
CA ASN A 135 -14.56 5.82 22.30
C ASN A 135 -13.62 4.70 21.84
N PHE A 136 -13.92 4.05 20.71
CA PHE A 136 -13.09 2.95 20.24
C PHE A 136 -11.73 3.42 19.69
N TYR A 137 -11.72 4.26 18.65
CA TYR A 137 -10.47 4.57 17.94
C TYR A 137 -9.56 5.55 18.72
N ILE A 138 -10.12 6.50 19.47
CA ILE A 138 -9.35 7.51 20.21
C ILE A 138 -9.03 7.05 21.63
N ILE A 139 -10.07 6.78 22.42
CA ILE A 139 -9.93 6.58 23.87
C ILE A 139 -9.41 5.18 24.18
N GLU A 140 -10.00 4.15 23.56
CA GLU A 140 -9.63 2.75 23.74
C GLU A 140 -8.47 2.32 22.83
N ASN A 141 -8.11 3.09 21.81
CA ASN A 141 -6.94 2.89 20.94
C ASN A 141 -6.61 1.40 20.64
N PRO A 142 -7.29 0.76 19.68
CA PRO A 142 -7.13 -0.66 19.36
C PRO A 142 -5.84 -0.96 18.55
N SER A 143 -4.98 0.05 18.33
CA SER A 143 -3.80 -0.03 17.48
C SER A 143 -2.49 -0.30 18.22
N VAL A 144 -2.58 -0.61 19.52
CA VAL A 144 -1.41 -0.84 20.37
C VAL A 144 -0.67 -2.11 19.93
N THR A 145 0.64 -1.99 19.90
CA THR A 145 1.57 -3.11 19.64
C THR A 145 2.50 -3.25 20.83
N PRO A 146 3.15 -4.42 21.05
CA PRO A 146 4.11 -4.59 22.15
C PRO A 146 5.19 -3.50 22.23
N LYS A 147 5.55 -2.90 21.09
CA LYS A 147 6.55 -1.82 21.02
C LYS A 147 6.03 -0.46 21.50
N ASN A 148 4.72 -0.29 21.58
CA ASN A 148 4.06 1.01 21.80
C ASN A 148 3.07 0.99 22.98
N ILE A 149 3.05 -0.06 23.80
CA ILE A 149 2.11 -0.19 24.94
C ILE A 149 2.16 1.03 25.86
N TYR A 150 3.35 1.60 26.08
CA TYR A 150 3.56 2.73 26.98
C TYR A 150 3.03 4.08 26.46
N THR A 151 2.50 4.15 25.23
CA THR A 151 2.07 5.42 24.62
C THR A 151 0.65 5.84 24.99
N THR A 152 -0.10 4.99 25.68
CA THR A 152 -1.49 5.28 26.08
C THR A 152 -1.90 4.48 27.31
N VAL A 153 -2.46 5.18 28.32
CA VAL A 153 -2.90 4.57 29.59
C VAL A 153 -4.14 3.71 29.40
N ARG A 154 -5.05 4.12 28.50
CA ARG A 154 -6.22 3.33 28.12
C ARG A 154 -5.95 2.71 26.75
N TYR A 155 -5.98 1.40 26.67
CA TYR A 155 -5.92 0.69 25.40
C TYR A 155 -6.79 -0.56 25.42
N PHE A 156 -7.14 -1.04 24.24
CA PHE A 156 -7.92 -2.24 24.00
C PHE A 156 -7.03 -3.28 23.34
N ASP A 157 -6.69 -4.34 24.07
CA ASP A 157 -5.95 -5.46 23.49
C ASP A 157 -6.91 -6.37 22.71
N ILE A 158 -6.88 -6.26 21.39
CA ILE A 158 -7.66 -7.11 20.49
C ILE A 158 -7.43 -8.60 20.77
N LYS A 159 -6.23 -8.98 21.24
CA LYS A 159 -5.90 -10.38 21.51
C LYS A 159 -6.60 -10.94 22.74
N GLU A 160 -7.06 -10.11 23.67
CA GLU A 160 -7.88 -10.58 24.80
C GLU A 160 -9.21 -11.16 24.30
N ASN A 161 -9.77 -10.57 23.25
CA ASN A 161 -11.03 -11.01 22.67
C ASN A 161 -10.88 -12.07 21.57
N TRP A 162 -9.82 -12.00 20.77
CA TRP A 162 -9.67 -12.83 19.56
C TRP A 162 -8.50 -13.82 19.62
N GLY A 163 -7.76 -13.84 20.72
CA GLY A 163 -6.56 -14.65 20.88
C GLY A 163 -5.36 -14.19 20.05
N ASN A 164 -4.22 -14.84 20.26
CA ASN A 164 -2.95 -14.49 19.61
C ASN A 164 -2.95 -14.72 18.09
N ASN A 165 -3.81 -15.60 17.58
CA ASN A 165 -3.87 -15.97 16.17
C ASN A 165 -4.83 -15.10 15.34
N CYS A 166 -5.41 -14.06 15.92
CA CYS A 166 -6.41 -13.19 15.29
C CYS A 166 -5.96 -12.53 13.97
N TRP A 167 -4.66 -12.41 13.75
CA TRP A 167 -4.06 -11.82 12.54
C TRP A 167 -3.60 -12.84 11.48
N GLN A 168 -3.75 -14.14 11.75
CA GLN A 168 -3.33 -15.22 10.85
C GLN A 168 -4.38 -15.47 9.75
N LYS A 169 -4.11 -16.40 8.83
CA LYS A 169 -5.07 -16.84 7.80
C LYS A 169 -6.11 -17.79 8.41
N GLY A 170 -7.29 -17.91 7.77
CA GLY A 170 -8.39 -18.78 8.21
C GLY A 170 -9.60 -17.99 8.69
N ASN A 171 -10.47 -18.58 9.51
CA ASN A 171 -11.62 -17.90 10.11
C ASN A 171 -11.20 -16.98 11.28
N THR A 172 -10.34 -16.01 11.00
CA THR A 172 -9.74 -15.09 11.97
C THR A 172 -10.34 -13.69 11.85
N LEU A 173 -10.11 -12.83 12.85
CA LEU A 173 -10.51 -11.41 12.81
C LEU A 173 -10.06 -10.74 11.52
N LYS A 174 -8.82 -10.99 11.09
CA LYS A 174 -8.27 -10.42 9.86
C LYS A 174 -9.14 -10.71 8.64
N MET A 175 -9.59 -11.95 8.46
CA MET A 175 -10.42 -12.29 7.30
C MET A 175 -11.80 -11.64 7.42
N LYS A 176 -12.41 -11.65 8.62
CA LYS A 176 -13.68 -10.99 8.84
C LYS A 176 -13.63 -9.48 8.55
N LEU A 177 -12.54 -8.79 8.93
CA LEU A 177 -12.33 -7.38 8.59
C LEU A 177 -12.14 -7.17 7.06
N ILE A 178 -11.41 -8.06 6.39
CA ILE A 178 -11.26 -8.02 4.92
C ILE A 178 -12.63 -8.15 4.24
N ASP A 179 -13.45 -9.08 4.70
CA ASP A 179 -14.74 -9.41 4.09
C ASP A 179 -15.76 -8.26 4.19
N THR A 180 -15.58 -7.34 5.14
CA THR A 180 -16.42 -6.12 5.22
C THR A 180 -16.06 -5.04 4.20
N ILE A 181 -14.87 -5.08 3.57
CA ILE A 181 -14.45 -4.08 2.59
C ILE A 181 -14.74 -4.60 1.18
N PRO A 182 -15.67 -3.98 0.43
CA PRO A 182 -15.92 -4.34 -0.96
C PRO A 182 -14.64 -4.24 -1.78
N ASN A 183 -14.36 -5.28 -2.56
CA ASN A 183 -13.19 -5.34 -3.43
C ASN A 183 -11.85 -5.05 -2.71
N TYR A 184 -11.68 -5.47 -1.45
CA TYR A 184 -10.50 -5.21 -0.62
C TYR A 184 -9.15 -5.22 -1.37
N LYS A 185 -8.94 -6.21 -2.26
CA LYS A 185 -7.72 -6.36 -3.07
C LYS A 185 -7.39 -5.13 -3.93
N TYR A 186 -8.40 -4.40 -4.40
CA TYR A 186 -8.29 -3.22 -5.24
C TYR A 186 -8.50 -1.92 -4.45
N SER A 187 -9.19 -1.99 -3.32
CA SER A 187 -9.55 -0.83 -2.50
C SER A 187 -8.52 -0.48 -1.43
N VAL A 188 -7.66 -1.43 -1.03
CA VAL A 188 -6.70 -1.25 0.07
C VAL A 188 -5.26 -1.40 -0.43
N MET A 189 -4.50 -0.32 -0.38
CA MET A 189 -3.07 -0.28 -0.67
C MET A 189 -2.26 0.13 0.57
N HIS A 190 -1.06 -0.42 0.70
CA HIS A 190 -0.13 -0.02 1.76
C HIS A 190 1.29 0.09 1.22
N VAL A 191 2.06 1.01 1.81
CA VAL A 191 3.48 1.22 1.55
C VAL A 191 4.29 1.05 2.83
N HIS A 192 5.62 0.94 2.70
CA HIS A 192 6.53 0.80 3.84
C HIS A 192 7.36 2.08 4.12
N THR A 193 7.07 3.18 3.41
CA THR A 193 7.61 4.52 3.72
C THR A 193 6.67 5.59 3.16
N ASP A 194 6.58 6.72 3.87
CA ASP A 194 5.92 7.96 3.41
C ASP A 194 6.40 8.43 2.03
N LYS A 195 7.63 8.09 1.66
CA LYS A 195 8.23 8.44 0.37
C LYS A 195 7.62 7.68 -0.81
N ASP A 196 6.77 6.69 -0.57
CA ASP A 196 6.17 5.86 -1.63
C ASP A 196 4.66 6.13 -1.80
N MET A 197 4.08 7.10 -1.08
CA MET A 197 2.64 7.35 -1.03
C MET A 197 2.01 7.87 -2.34
N LYS A 198 2.74 8.64 -3.16
CA LYS A 198 2.17 9.38 -4.29
C LYS A 198 1.45 8.48 -5.30
N ARG A 199 2.07 7.40 -5.74
CA ARG A 199 1.50 6.50 -6.76
C ARG A 199 0.31 5.68 -6.26
N PRO A 200 0.36 5.01 -5.09
CA PRO A 200 -0.82 4.33 -4.56
C PRO A 200 -2.03 5.28 -4.42
N LEU A 201 -1.80 6.51 -3.95
CA LEU A 201 -2.85 7.53 -3.89
C LEU A 201 -3.38 7.92 -5.27
N GLU A 202 -2.53 7.98 -6.29
CA GLU A 202 -2.95 8.25 -7.68
C GLU A 202 -3.83 7.13 -8.23
N VAL A 203 -3.40 5.87 -8.06
CA VAL A 203 -4.14 4.69 -8.54
C VAL A 203 -5.51 4.58 -7.89
N LEU A 204 -5.59 4.95 -6.62
CA LEU A 204 -6.83 4.96 -5.84
C LEU A 204 -7.65 6.25 -6.00
N ASN A 205 -7.26 7.16 -6.89
CA ASN A 205 -7.90 8.46 -7.09
C ASN A 205 -8.02 9.32 -5.81
N LEU A 206 -7.05 9.19 -4.91
CA LEU A 206 -6.96 9.94 -3.65
C LEU A 206 -5.97 11.11 -3.70
N LEU A 207 -5.41 11.45 -4.86
CA LEU A 207 -4.56 12.64 -5.02
C LEU A 207 -5.35 13.93 -5.24
N ASN A 208 -6.35 13.88 -6.13
CA ASN A 208 -7.22 15.00 -6.46
C ASN A 208 -8.59 14.79 -5.80
N LEU A 209 -8.89 15.59 -4.78
CA LEU A 209 -10.08 15.45 -3.94
C LEU A 209 -11.14 16.52 -4.26
N GLN A 210 -11.15 17.04 -5.50
CA GLN A 210 -12.27 17.86 -5.99
C GLN A 210 -13.61 17.11 -5.92
N ILE A 211 -13.57 15.79 -6.13
CA ILE A 211 -14.70 14.89 -5.94
C ILE A 211 -14.24 13.78 -5.00
N LEU A 212 -14.93 13.64 -3.87
CA LEU A 212 -14.62 12.57 -2.92
C LEU A 212 -15.12 11.21 -3.43
N PRO A 213 -14.35 10.12 -3.22
CA PRO A 213 -14.76 8.77 -3.59
C PRO A 213 -16.12 8.36 -3.00
N LYS A 214 -16.85 7.51 -3.71
CA LYS A 214 -18.16 6.99 -3.28
C LYS A 214 -18.08 5.53 -2.83
N GLU A 215 -16.89 5.11 -2.42
CA GLU A 215 -16.61 3.74 -2.00
C GLU A 215 -15.49 3.76 -0.95
N THR A 216 -15.37 2.68 -0.19
CA THR A 216 -14.32 2.55 0.82
C THR A 216 -12.98 2.31 0.12
N ILE A 217 -12.04 3.22 0.31
CA ILE A 217 -10.70 3.21 -0.30
C ILE A 217 -9.67 3.57 0.75
N VAL A 218 -8.59 2.81 0.86
CA VAL A 218 -7.61 2.94 1.94
C VAL A 218 -6.21 2.92 1.36
N CYS A 219 -5.45 3.99 1.59
CA CYS A 219 -4.02 4.04 1.33
C CYS A 219 -3.26 4.42 2.58
N ILE A 220 -2.37 3.56 3.05
CA ILE A 220 -1.63 3.79 4.31
C ILE A 220 -0.13 3.47 4.21
N TYR A 221 0.66 4.08 5.09
CA TYR A 221 1.98 3.61 5.46
C TYR A 221 1.87 2.54 6.56
N ASP A 222 2.32 1.31 6.31
CA ASP A 222 2.28 0.24 7.30
C ASP A 222 3.34 0.44 8.40
N SER A 223 2.97 1.18 9.44
CA SER A 223 3.83 1.53 10.57
C SER A 223 3.83 0.50 11.72
N CYS A 224 2.90 -0.46 11.69
CA CYS A 224 2.74 -1.49 12.73
C CYS A 224 3.18 -2.89 12.26
N GLY A 225 3.55 -3.07 10.99
CA GLY A 225 3.83 -4.39 10.40
C GLY A 225 2.58 -5.29 10.31
N ASN A 226 1.41 -4.69 10.49
CA ASN A 226 0.10 -5.31 10.38
C ASN A 226 -0.84 -4.24 9.81
N ILE A 227 -1.38 -4.52 8.63
CA ILE A 227 -2.19 -3.58 7.85
C ILE A 227 -3.37 -3.03 8.69
N PHE A 228 -4.12 -3.88 9.39
CA PHE A 228 -5.28 -3.41 10.16
C PHE A 228 -4.90 -2.60 11.39
N LEU A 229 -3.86 -3.01 12.12
CA LEU A 229 -3.34 -2.19 13.23
C LEU A 229 -2.82 -0.83 12.73
N SER A 230 -2.18 -0.81 11.56
CA SER A 230 -1.75 0.44 10.91
C SER A 230 -2.94 1.29 10.48
N ILE A 231 -4.00 0.71 9.90
CA ILE A 231 -5.25 1.41 9.58
C ILE A 231 -5.84 2.02 10.85
N PHE A 232 -6.01 1.26 11.93
CA PHE A 232 -6.58 1.76 13.17
C PHE A 232 -5.77 2.92 13.77
N LYS A 233 -4.44 2.83 13.71
CA LYS A 233 -3.55 3.90 14.15
C LYS A 233 -3.73 5.17 13.31
N HIS A 234 -3.83 5.04 11.99
CA HIS A 234 -4.06 6.17 11.10
C HIS A 234 -5.44 6.79 11.29
N ILE A 235 -6.48 5.98 11.50
CA ILE A 235 -7.83 6.47 11.85
C ILE A 235 -7.76 7.27 13.14
N ARG A 236 -7.12 6.73 14.19
CA ARG A 236 -6.92 7.43 15.46
C ARG A 236 -6.26 8.79 15.27
N ASN A 237 -5.12 8.82 14.56
CA ASN A 237 -4.37 10.05 14.38
C ASN A 237 -5.17 11.10 13.59
N ALA A 238 -5.82 10.70 12.49
CA ALA A 238 -6.65 11.60 11.70
C ALA A 238 -7.80 12.19 12.54
N LEU A 239 -8.50 11.36 13.32
CA LEU A 239 -9.57 11.82 14.22
C LEU A 239 -9.03 12.73 15.33
N ALA A 240 -7.93 12.37 15.99
CA ALA A 240 -7.35 13.13 17.09
C ALA A 240 -6.82 14.50 16.66
N HIS A 241 -6.37 14.63 15.41
CA HIS A 241 -5.89 15.87 14.83
C HIS A 241 -6.96 16.64 14.04
N GLY A 242 -8.23 16.20 14.06
CA GLY A 242 -9.31 16.86 13.33
C GLY A 242 -9.16 16.82 11.80
N ARG A 243 -8.35 15.90 11.27
CA ARG A 243 -8.08 15.75 9.83
C ARG A 243 -9.05 14.78 9.19
N TYR A 244 -10.34 15.06 9.35
CA TYR A 244 -11.42 14.26 8.80
C TYR A 244 -12.49 15.12 8.13
N TYR A 245 -13.19 14.55 7.16
CA TYR A 245 -14.28 15.21 6.45
C TYR A 245 -15.41 14.21 6.23
N LEU A 246 -16.57 14.47 6.82
CA LEU A 246 -17.78 13.67 6.64
C LEU A 246 -18.61 14.18 5.46
N TYR A 247 -19.21 13.27 4.70
CA TYR A 247 -20.07 13.62 3.58
C TYR A 247 -21.07 12.51 3.30
N LYS A 248 -22.11 12.85 2.54
CA LYS A 248 -23.12 11.89 2.07
C LYS A 248 -23.05 11.77 0.56
N ASP A 249 -23.19 10.54 0.09
CA ASP A 249 -23.56 10.24 -1.29
C ASP A 249 -24.76 9.30 -1.26
N ASN A 250 -25.88 9.75 -1.85
CA ASN A 250 -27.16 9.06 -1.75
C ASN A 250 -27.58 8.79 -0.29
N LYS A 251 -27.72 7.51 0.08
CA LYS A 251 -28.07 7.06 1.44
C LYS A 251 -26.85 6.66 2.27
N THR A 252 -25.65 6.70 1.70
CA THR A 252 -24.43 6.25 2.36
C THR A 252 -23.67 7.45 2.92
N THR A 253 -23.22 7.31 4.17
CA THR A 253 -22.41 8.33 4.84
C THR A 253 -20.97 7.86 4.86
N TYR A 254 -20.07 8.74 4.41
CA TYR A 254 -18.65 8.47 4.31
C TYR A 254 -17.85 9.39 5.23
N ILE A 255 -16.67 8.92 5.62
CA ILE A 255 -15.65 9.72 6.27
C ILE A 255 -14.36 9.65 5.45
N PHE A 256 -13.89 10.80 5.00
CA PHE A 256 -12.52 10.98 4.54
C PHE A 256 -11.61 11.27 5.74
N LEU A 257 -10.44 10.64 5.78
CA LEU A 257 -9.45 10.73 6.85
C LEU A 257 -8.07 10.95 6.22
N GLU A 258 -7.30 11.91 6.73
CA GLU A 258 -5.89 12.09 6.35
C GLU A 258 -4.99 12.05 7.59
N ASP A 259 -4.05 11.10 7.64
CA ASP A 259 -2.97 11.12 8.61
C ASP A 259 -1.68 11.64 7.97
N THR A 260 -0.88 12.36 8.76
CA THR A 260 0.33 13.02 8.29
C THR A 260 1.45 12.95 9.31
N TYR A 261 2.69 12.99 8.84
CA TYR A 261 3.88 13.11 9.67
C TYR A 261 4.84 14.11 9.04
N ARG A 262 5.20 15.16 9.79
CA ARG A 262 6.10 16.24 9.33
C ARG A 262 5.69 16.84 7.98
N GLY A 263 4.40 17.15 7.83
CA GLY A 263 3.84 17.77 6.62
C GLY A 263 3.63 16.82 5.43
N LYS A 264 3.91 15.52 5.60
CA LYS A 264 3.74 14.51 4.56
C LYS A 264 2.62 13.56 4.90
N VAL A 265 1.82 13.21 3.90
CA VAL A 265 0.75 12.22 4.04
C VAL A 265 1.33 10.86 4.38
N THR A 266 0.81 10.24 5.43
CA THR A 266 1.07 8.85 5.84
C THR A 266 -0.17 7.98 5.64
N ALA A 267 -1.36 8.57 5.55
CA ALA A 267 -2.57 7.88 5.12
C ALA A 267 -3.57 8.83 4.46
N ARG A 268 -4.31 8.34 3.45
CA ARG A 268 -5.62 8.88 3.06
C ARG A 268 -6.59 7.72 2.94
N MET A 269 -7.75 7.88 3.57
CA MET A 269 -8.74 6.83 3.65
C MET A 269 -10.12 7.43 3.47
N VAL A 270 -10.97 6.72 2.77
CA VAL A 270 -12.41 6.93 2.73
C VAL A 270 -13.04 5.66 3.26
N PHE A 271 -13.93 5.80 4.23
CA PHE A 271 -14.72 4.70 4.74
C PHE A 271 -16.20 5.02 4.65
N ASP A 272 -17.00 4.04 4.25
CA ASP A 272 -18.40 3.98 4.67
C ASP A 272 -18.43 3.84 6.20
N ILE A 273 -19.16 4.73 6.86
CA ILE A 273 -19.28 4.75 8.33
C ILE A 273 -19.81 3.42 8.87
N SER A 274 -20.70 2.74 8.15
CA SER A 274 -21.25 1.45 8.57
C SER A 274 -20.17 0.38 8.71
N ILE A 275 -19.12 0.41 7.87
CA ILE A 275 -17.97 -0.50 7.96
C ILE A 275 -17.19 -0.24 9.25
N LEU A 276 -16.91 1.03 9.57
CA LEU A 276 -16.19 1.38 10.79
C LEU A 276 -16.96 1.00 12.05
N LEU A 277 -18.28 1.21 12.06
CA LEU A 277 -19.16 0.82 13.18
C LEU A 277 -19.21 -0.71 13.33
N ASN A 278 -19.34 -1.44 12.22
CA ASN A 278 -19.28 -2.90 12.20
C ASN A 278 -17.92 -3.40 12.72
N TRP A 279 -16.81 -2.77 12.34
CA TRP A 279 -15.49 -3.11 12.88
C TRP A 279 -15.42 -3.00 14.41
N VAL A 280 -15.99 -1.95 14.99
CA VAL A 280 -16.08 -1.82 16.45
C VAL A 280 -16.82 -3.03 17.04
N ASP A 281 -17.98 -3.38 16.50
CA ASP A 281 -18.79 -4.48 17.01
C ASP A 281 -18.12 -5.84 16.84
N LEU A 282 -17.54 -6.07 15.67
CA LEU A 282 -16.80 -7.28 15.35
C LEU A 282 -15.64 -7.47 16.33
N ILE A 283 -14.85 -6.43 16.58
CA ILE A 283 -13.68 -6.51 17.44
C ILE A 283 -14.10 -6.71 18.91
N LYS A 284 -15.13 -5.99 19.38
CA LYS A 284 -15.50 -5.98 20.81
C LYS A 284 -16.42 -7.13 21.24
N TYR A 285 -17.29 -7.65 20.37
CA TYR A 285 -18.41 -8.48 20.82
C TYR A 285 -18.52 -9.87 20.16
N ASN A 286 -17.79 -10.15 19.08
CA ASN A 286 -18.13 -11.29 18.20
C ASN A 286 -17.33 -12.60 18.44
N HIS A 287 -16.93 -12.89 19.69
CA HIS A 287 -16.21 -14.13 20.07
C HIS A 287 -16.97 -15.04 21.08
N LYS A 288 -18.23 -14.74 21.46
CA LYS A 288 -18.97 -15.56 22.46
C LYS A 288 -20.01 -16.54 21.89
N SER A 289 -19.90 -16.93 20.62
CA SER A 289 -20.96 -17.73 19.96
C SER A 289 -20.51 -19.10 19.42
N SER A 290 -19.32 -19.60 19.74
CA SER A 290 -18.87 -20.90 19.19
C SER A 290 -18.06 -21.75 20.19
N VAL A 291 -18.54 -21.81 21.44
CA VAL A 291 -18.28 -22.95 22.33
C VAL A 291 -19.62 -23.30 23.01
N LYS A 292 -20.38 -24.16 22.35
CA LYS A 292 -21.35 -25.07 22.96
C LYS A 292 -21.10 -26.44 22.35
#